data_AF-A0A143PBL5-F1
#
_entry.id   AF-A0A143PBL5-F1
#
_cell.length_a   1.000
_cell.length_b   1.000
_cell.length_c   1.000
_cell.angle_alpha   90.00
_cell.angle_beta   90.00
_cell.angle_gamma   90.00
#
_symmetry.space_group_name_H-M   'P 1'
#
loop_
_entity.id
_entity.type
_entity.pdbx_description
1 polymer ?
#
loop_
_entity_poly.entity_id
_entity_poly.type
_entity_poly.pdbx_seq_one_letter_code
_entity_poly.pdbx_strand_id
1 'polypeptide(L)'
;MSKYTFTQKNFKVFEVPGLEGRMSAIESEIQPKLAALGEYFTDFLNTHTPDEFYAHIAKHARRTVNPPKDTWVAFSTNKRGYKMLPHFQIGLYEDQVFVMFGVMHEAKNKNHYIEVFEKHFDEIENLPDDYRICTDHVKMEKPLIKDLTTDELKEALHRAHQLKKGEFFIARTLSPKAPELKTDKAFKSYLEDTFDHLLKFYS
;
A
#
# COMPACT_ATOMS: atom_id res chain seq x y z
N MET A 1 -3.65 22.33 -10.75
CA MET A 1 -3.41 20.87 -10.84
C MET A 1 -3.68 20.26 -9.48
N SER A 2 -4.22 19.04 -9.39
CA SER A 2 -4.41 18.37 -8.09
C SER A 2 -3.06 18.05 -7.44
N LYS A 3 -2.92 18.34 -6.14
CA LYS A 3 -1.67 18.09 -5.41
C LYS A 3 -1.52 16.61 -5.06
N TYR A 4 -2.61 15.94 -4.70
CA TYR A 4 -2.58 14.58 -4.14
C TYR A 4 -3.22 13.55 -5.07
N THR A 5 -4.36 13.86 -5.67
CA THR A 5 -5.17 12.88 -6.40
C THR A 5 -4.55 12.41 -7.70
N PHE A 6 -4.54 11.11 -7.96
CA PHE A 6 -4.15 10.55 -9.25
C PHE A 6 -5.22 10.80 -10.32
N THR A 7 -4.79 11.30 -11.48
CA THR A 7 -5.64 11.59 -12.63
C THR A 7 -5.51 10.49 -13.67
N GLN A 8 -6.42 10.47 -14.66
CA GLN A 8 -6.32 9.55 -15.82
C GLN A 8 -4.95 9.56 -16.50
N LYS A 9 -4.27 10.72 -16.53
CA LYS A 9 -2.90 10.83 -17.07
C LYS A 9 -1.90 9.99 -16.28
N ASN A 10 -2.07 9.91 -14.95
CA ASN A 10 -1.19 9.14 -14.08
C ASN A 10 -1.34 7.63 -14.31
N PHE A 11 -2.55 7.13 -14.51
CA PHE A 11 -2.79 5.72 -14.83
C PHE A 11 -2.20 5.32 -16.20
N LYS A 12 -2.29 6.21 -17.20
CA LYS A 12 -1.72 5.98 -18.53
C LYS A 12 -0.19 5.92 -18.58
N VAL A 13 0.51 6.32 -17.52
CA VAL A 13 1.98 6.17 -17.42
C VAL A 13 2.40 4.71 -17.56
N PHE A 14 1.59 3.77 -17.09
CA PHE A 14 1.92 2.34 -17.16
C PHE A 14 1.74 1.74 -18.56
N GLU A 15 1.06 2.45 -19.47
CA GLU A 15 0.97 2.09 -20.90
C GLU A 15 2.22 2.50 -21.68
N VAL A 16 3.07 3.39 -21.13
CA VAL A 16 4.30 3.83 -21.80
C VAL A 16 5.22 2.62 -22.01
N PRO A 17 5.63 2.33 -23.27
CA PRO A 17 6.47 1.18 -23.56
C PRO A 17 7.92 1.42 -23.13
N GLY A 18 8.61 0.33 -22.77
CA GLY A 18 10.02 0.36 -22.39
C GLY A 18 10.28 0.87 -20.97
N LEU A 19 11.40 0.43 -20.39
CA LEU A 19 11.81 0.79 -19.03
C LEU A 19 12.11 2.28 -18.89
N GLU A 20 12.95 2.83 -19.77
CA GLU A 20 13.41 4.22 -19.69
C GLU A 20 12.24 5.21 -19.82
N GLY A 21 11.41 5.05 -20.86
CA GLY A 21 10.25 5.90 -21.10
C GLY A 21 9.26 5.86 -19.94
N ARG A 22 8.98 4.67 -19.40
CA ARG A 22 8.07 4.54 -18.25
C ARG A 22 8.65 5.14 -16.97
N MET A 23 9.94 4.96 -16.72
CA MET A 23 10.59 5.56 -15.54
C MET A 23 10.55 7.08 -15.60
N SER A 24 10.85 7.67 -16.76
CA SER A 24 10.76 9.13 -16.95
C SER A 24 9.31 9.65 -16.77
N ALA A 25 8.32 8.91 -17.26
CA ALA A 25 6.91 9.25 -17.05
C ALA A 25 6.46 9.10 -15.58
N ILE A 26 6.95 8.07 -14.86
CA ILE A 26 6.72 7.92 -13.42
C ILE A 26 7.31 9.12 -12.65
N GLU A 27 8.55 9.48 -12.95
CA GLU A 27 9.26 10.58 -12.30
C GLU A 27 8.59 11.94 -12.52
N SER A 28 8.13 12.21 -13.74
CA SER A 28 7.52 13.50 -14.08
C SER A 28 6.06 13.62 -13.66
N GLU A 29 5.28 12.53 -13.78
CA GLU A 29 3.83 12.61 -13.62
C GLU A 29 3.34 12.09 -12.26
N ILE A 30 4.00 11.06 -11.70
CA ILE A 30 3.51 10.35 -10.51
C ILE A 30 4.30 10.73 -9.25
N GLN A 31 5.63 10.77 -9.31
CA GLN A 31 6.45 11.03 -8.12
C GLN A 31 6.13 12.36 -7.42
N PRO A 32 5.76 13.47 -8.09
CA PRO A 32 5.35 14.69 -7.40
C PRO A 32 4.12 14.49 -6.50
N LYS A 33 3.16 13.64 -6.92
CA LYS A 33 1.97 13.29 -6.12
C LYS A 33 2.35 12.37 -4.97
N LEU A 34 3.22 11.38 -5.21
CA LEU A 34 3.73 10.50 -4.17
C LEU A 34 4.54 11.26 -3.11
N ALA A 35 5.32 12.27 -3.51
CA ALA A 35 6.06 13.14 -2.60
C ALA A 35 5.11 13.98 -1.73
N ALA A 36 4.09 14.58 -2.34
CA ALA A 36 3.08 15.33 -1.60
C ALA A 36 2.30 14.45 -0.60
N LEU A 37 1.87 13.25 -1.04
CA LEU A 37 1.25 12.24 -0.16
C LEU A 37 2.22 11.80 0.93
N GLY A 38 3.50 11.61 0.60
CA GLY A 38 4.57 11.26 1.52
C GLY A 38 4.70 12.25 2.67
N GLU A 39 4.80 13.54 2.34
CA GLU A 39 4.86 14.62 3.34
C GLU A 39 3.62 14.60 4.26
N TYR A 40 2.42 14.61 3.66
CA TYR A 40 1.18 14.69 4.42
C TYR A 40 0.93 13.48 5.34
N PHE A 41 1.12 12.26 4.82
CA PHE A 41 0.83 11.05 5.59
C PHE A 41 1.94 10.67 6.56
N THR A 42 3.16 11.18 6.38
CA THR A 42 4.17 11.14 7.46
C THR A 42 3.73 11.98 8.64
N ASP A 43 3.28 13.23 8.44
CA ASP A 43 2.77 14.08 9.52
C ASP A 43 1.53 13.46 10.19
N PHE A 44 0.62 12.91 9.38
CA PHE A 44 -0.55 12.19 9.88
C PHE A 44 -0.14 11.05 10.83
N LEU A 45 0.71 10.13 10.37
CA LEU A 45 1.14 8.97 11.16
C LEU A 45 1.88 9.38 12.44
N ASN A 46 2.74 10.40 12.38
CA ASN A 46 3.47 10.93 13.55
C ASN A 46 2.55 11.60 14.58
N THR A 47 1.35 12.03 14.17
CA THR A 47 0.35 12.62 15.07
C THR A 47 -0.52 11.54 15.72
N HIS A 48 -0.75 10.41 15.03
CA HIS A 48 -1.62 9.32 15.49
C HIS A 48 -0.86 8.22 16.23
N THR A 49 0.47 8.23 16.20
CA THR A 49 1.32 7.23 16.83
C THR A 49 2.45 7.89 17.62
N PRO A 50 3.02 7.23 18.64
CA PRO A 50 4.19 7.74 19.36
C PRO A 50 5.50 7.59 18.57
N ASP A 51 5.47 6.90 17.43
CA ASP A 51 6.65 6.60 16.63
C ASP A 51 6.92 7.66 15.56
N GLU A 52 8.19 7.76 15.14
CA GLU A 52 8.59 8.62 14.02
C GLU A 52 8.59 7.83 12.71
N PHE A 53 7.65 8.17 11.82
CA PHE A 53 7.53 7.64 10.47
C PHE A 53 8.31 8.44 9.44
N TYR A 54 8.76 7.73 8.41
CA TYR A 54 9.48 8.26 7.27
C TYR A 54 8.85 7.77 5.97
N ALA A 55 8.65 8.69 5.02
CA ALA A 55 8.19 8.37 3.67
C ALA A 55 9.33 7.89 2.76
N HIS A 56 9.05 6.88 1.95
CA HIS A 56 9.98 6.24 1.02
C HIS A 56 9.31 6.01 -0.33
N ILE A 57 9.67 6.81 -1.34
CA ILE A 57 9.19 6.59 -2.72
C ILE A 57 9.91 5.39 -3.33
N ALA A 58 9.14 4.49 -3.95
CA ALA A 58 9.68 3.32 -4.64
C ALA A 58 10.62 3.74 -5.80
N LYS A 59 11.90 3.38 -5.67
CA LYS A 59 12.96 3.79 -6.61
C LYS A 59 13.10 2.91 -7.85
N HIS A 60 12.48 1.72 -7.87
CA HIS A 60 12.62 0.73 -8.96
C HIS A 60 14.06 0.37 -9.36
N ALA A 61 15.05 0.66 -8.51
CA ALA A 61 16.49 0.68 -8.83
C ALA A 61 17.11 -0.69 -9.20
N ARG A 62 16.34 -1.78 -9.10
CA ARG A 62 16.76 -3.13 -9.47
C ARG A 62 16.17 -3.62 -10.80
N ARG A 63 15.35 -2.80 -11.48
CA ARG A 63 14.76 -3.14 -12.78
C ARG A 63 15.77 -2.85 -13.88
N THR A 64 16.13 -3.87 -14.66
CA THR A 64 17.09 -3.76 -15.77
C THR A 64 16.45 -4.00 -17.14
N VAL A 65 15.33 -4.73 -17.18
CA VAL A 65 14.67 -5.13 -18.43
C VAL A 65 13.17 -4.80 -18.38
N ASN A 66 12.48 -5.28 -17.34
CA ASN A 66 11.03 -5.15 -17.26
C ASN A 66 10.61 -3.80 -16.64
N PRO A 67 9.82 -2.97 -17.33
CA PRO A 67 9.29 -1.75 -16.76
C PRO A 67 8.37 -2.06 -15.56
N PRO A 68 8.35 -1.19 -14.53
CA PRO A 68 7.47 -1.38 -13.38
C PRO A 68 5.99 -1.34 -13.80
N LYS A 69 5.16 -2.15 -13.13
CA LYS A 69 3.70 -2.18 -13.34
C LYS A 69 2.96 -1.26 -12.36
N ASP A 70 3.68 -0.77 -11.37
CA ASP A 70 3.19 0.00 -10.24
C ASP A 70 4.29 0.93 -9.69
N THR A 71 3.87 1.90 -8.90
CA THR A 71 4.77 2.69 -8.05
C THR A 71 4.00 3.19 -6.83
N TRP A 72 4.72 3.47 -5.75
CA TRP A 72 4.13 3.85 -4.47
C TRP A 72 5.08 4.69 -3.63
N VAL A 73 4.49 5.31 -2.60
CA VAL A 73 5.20 5.81 -1.42
C VAL A 73 4.89 4.88 -0.25
N ALA A 74 5.92 4.47 0.49
CA ALA A 74 5.79 3.65 1.69
C ALA A 74 6.14 4.44 2.96
N PHE A 75 5.54 4.08 4.09
CA PHE A 75 5.74 4.76 5.37
C PHE A 75 6.16 3.75 6.43
N SER A 76 7.30 3.97 7.05
CA SER A 76 7.84 3.07 8.08
C SER A 76 8.65 3.85 9.11
N THR A 77 8.88 3.24 10.28
CA THR A 77 9.69 3.82 11.36
C THR A 77 11.20 3.69 11.17
N ASN A 78 11.66 3.33 9.98
CA ASN A 78 13.08 3.30 9.63
C ASN A 78 13.41 4.34 8.56
N LYS A 79 14.27 5.29 8.92
CA LYS A 79 14.77 6.35 8.03
C LYS A 79 15.46 5.86 6.76
N ARG A 80 16.00 4.63 6.75
CA ARG A 80 16.80 4.11 5.63
C ARG A 80 16.01 3.22 4.66
N GLY A 81 14.80 2.80 5.01
CA GLY A 81 13.97 1.99 4.14
C GLY A 81 12.89 1.22 4.88
N TYR A 82 11.85 0.83 4.15
CA TYR A 82 10.60 0.32 4.73
C TYR A 82 10.47 -1.21 4.71
N LYS A 83 11.08 -1.89 3.73
CA LYS A 83 10.83 -3.32 3.45
C LYS A 83 11.10 -4.28 4.61
N MET A 84 11.96 -3.89 5.54
CA MET A 84 12.37 -4.74 6.67
C MET A 84 11.40 -4.66 7.86
N LEU A 85 10.39 -3.80 7.79
CA LEU A 85 9.42 -3.49 8.86
C LEU A 85 7.98 -3.56 8.30
N PRO A 86 6.96 -3.66 9.17
CA PRO A 86 5.59 -3.34 8.79
C PRO A 86 5.53 -1.89 8.29
N HIS A 87 4.75 -1.65 7.24
CA HIS A 87 4.68 -0.33 6.64
C HIS A 87 3.36 -0.11 5.92
N PHE A 88 2.99 1.16 5.85
CA PHE A 88 1.88 1.63 5.03
C PHE A 88 2.37 1.89 3.61
N GLN A 89 1.47 1.82 2.63
CA GLN A 89 1.73 2.16 1.25
C GLN A 89 0.55 2.92 0.64
N ILE A 90 0.86 3.90 -0.19
CA ILE A 90 -0.09 4.52 -1.13
C ILE A 90 0.54 4.45 -2.52
N GLY A 91 -0.13 3.80 -3.46
CA GLY A 91 0.39 3.60 -4.79
C GLY A 91 -0.69 3.33 -5.82
N LEU A 92 -0.27 3.03 -7.04
CA LEU A 92 -1.16 2.74 -8.16
C LEU A 92 -0.53 1.77 -9.16
N TYR A 93 -1.41 0.99 -9.79
CA TYR A 93 -1.21 0.27 -11.06
C TYR A 93 -1.89 1.06 -12.20
N GLU A 94 -1.97 0.46 -13.39
CA GLU A 94 -2.72 1.01 -14.53
C GLU A 94 -4.23 1.11 -14.28
N ASP A 95 -4.80 0.22 -13.48
CA ASP A 95 -6.25 0.05 -13.32
C ASP A 95 -6.74 0.27 -11.89
N GLN A 96 -5.86 0.57 -10.93
CA GLN A 96 -6.27 0.83 -9.55
C GLN A 96 -5.25 1.64 -8.76
N VAL A 97 -5.75 2.46 -7.84
CA VAL A 97 -4.99 2.91 -6.66
C VAL A 97 -5.05 1.80 -5.62
N PHE A 98 -3.97 1.61 -4.88
CA PHE A 98 -3.95 0.76 -3.69
C PHE A 98 -3.45 1.54 -2.48
N VAL A 99 -4.03 1.21 -1.34
CA VAL A 99 -3.67 1.76 -0.04
C VAL A 99 -3.63 0.57 0.91
N MET A 100 -2.50 0.32 1.55
CA MET A 100 -2.34 -0.92 2.32
C MET A 100 -1.36 -0.78 3.46
N PHE A 101 -1.53 -1.64 4.47
CA PHE A 101 -0.60 -1.84 5.57
C PHE A 101 -0.29 -3.32 5.70
N GLY A 102 0.97 -3.66 5.94
CA GLY A 102 1.37 -5.05 6.04
C GLY A 102 2.88 -5.27 6.10
N VAL A 103 3.24 -6.53 5.89
CA VAL A 103 4.58 -7.06 6.11
C VAL A 103 5.04 -7.79 4.84
N MET A 104 6.19 -7.35 4.30
CA MET A 104 6.85 -8.03 3.19
C MET A 104 7.73 -9.17 3.68
N HIS A 105 8.10 -10.07 2.77
CA HIS A 105 8.97 -11.20 3.08
C HIS A 105 10.38 -10.78 3.50
N GLU A 106 10.82 -9.56 3.18
CA GLU A 106 12.09 -9.02 3.65
C GLU A 106 12.10 -8.66 5.16
N ALA A 107 10.96 -8.66 5.87
CA ALA A 107 10.90 -8.31 7.28
C ALA A 107 11.71 -9.26 8.17
N LYS A 108 12.59 -8.72 9.03
CA LYS A 108 13.49 -9.54 9.89
C LYS A 108 12.73 -10.32 10.96
N ASN A 109 11.71 -9.71 11.55
CA ASN A 109 10.87 -10.29 12.60
C ASN A 109 9.46 -10.58 12.07
N LYS A 110 9.36 -11.08 10.83
CA LYS A 110 8.08 -11.24 10.13
C LYS A 110 7.02 -11.94 10.98
N ASN A 111 7.36 -13.07 11.61
CA ASN A 111 6.40 -13.87 12.37
C ASN A 111 5.78 -13.06 13.52
N HIS A 112 6.60 -12.30 14.26
CA HIS A 112 6.11 -11.40 15.31
C HIS A 112 5.12 -10.35 14.78
N TYR A 113 5.37 -9.82 13.58
CA TYR A 113 4.43 -8.86 12.97
C TYR A 113 3.15 -9.53 12.46
N ILE A 114 3.23 -10.77 11.98
CA ILE A 114 2.03 -11.56 11.62
C ILE A 114 1.19 -11.86 12.87
N GLU A 115 1.81 -12.18 14.01
CA GLU A 115 1.10 -12.40 15.29
C GLU A 115 0.27 -11.19 15.72
N VAL A 116 0.64 -9.96 15.33
CA VAL A 116 -0.18 -8.77 15.60
C VAL A 116 -1.50 -8.86 14.84
N PHE A 117 -1.48 -9.22 13.55
CA PHE A 117 -2.72 -9.44 12.78
C PHE A 117 -3.57 -10.58 13.38
N GLU A 118 -2.94 -11.66 13.84
CA GLU A 118 -3.64 -12.78 14.49
C GLU A 118 -4.32 -12.37 15.80
N LYS A 119 -3.70 -11.49 16.59
CA LYS A 119 -4.31 -10.94 17.82
C LYS A 119 -5.51 -10.04 17.54
N HIS A 120 -5.50 -9.38 16.39
CA HIS A 120 -6.57 -8.48 15.94
C HIS A 120 -7.48 -9.14 14.89
N PHE A 121 -7.55 -10.47 14.85
CA PHE A 121 -8.27 -11.20 13.82
C PHE A 121 -9.75 -10.79 13.71
N ASP A 122 -10.44 -10.65 14.84
CA ASP A 122 -11.85 -10.22 14.86
C ASP A 122 -12.01 -8.82 14.23
N GLU A 123 -11.04 -7.92 14.40
CA GLU A 123 -11.05 -6.60 13.75
C GLU A 123 -10.87 -6.72 12.25
N ILE A 124 -10.09 -7.70 11.76
CA ILE A 124 -9.93 -7.97 10.33
C ILE A 124 -11.26 -8.44 9.72
N GLU A 125 -11.95 -9.37 10.38
CA GLU A 125 -13.23 -9.90 9.90
C GLU A 125 -14.34 -8.84 9.86
N ASN A 126 -14.25 -7.83 10.75
CA ASN A 126 -15.22 -6.75 10.84
C ASN A 126 -14.82 -5.48 10.08
N LEU A 127 -13.75 -5.52 9.26
CA LEU A 127 -13.43 -4.41 8.37
C LEU A 127 -14.56 -4.17 7.36
N PRO A 128 -14.72 -2.92 6.89
CA PRO A 128 -15.69 -2.61 5.84
C PRO A 128 -15.53 -3.48 4.58
N ASP A 129 -16.65 -3.70 3.90
CA ASP A 129 -16.81 -4.59 2.73
C ASP A 129 -15.83 -4.38 1.56
N ASP A 130 -15.20 -3.21 1.46
CA ASP A 130 -14.27 -2.85 0.39
C ASP A 130 -12.79 -3.12 0.71
N TYR A 131 -12.52 -3.65 1.91
CA TYR A 131 -11.19 -4.10 2.31
C TYR A 131 -10.85 -5.46 1.69
N ARG A 132 -9.55 -5.64 1.46
CA ARG A 132 -8.97 -6.73 0.68
C ARG A 132 -7.74 -7.29 1.37
N ILE A 133 -7.37 -8.50 0.99
CA ILE A 133 -6.10 -9.12 1.39
C ILE A 133 -5.15 -9.16 0.22
N CYS A 134 -3.89 -8.89 0.53
CA CYS A 134 -2.79 -9.05 -0.40
C CYS A 134 -1.70 -9.91 0.25
N THR A 135 -1.59 -11.15 -0.21
CA THR A 135 -0.55 -12.10 0.21
C THR A 135 0.69 -12.07 -0.69
N ASP A 136 0.69 -11.19 -1.69
CA ASP A 136 1.77 -10.99 -2.66
C ASP A 136 1.65 -9.58 -3.26
N HIS A 137 2.49 -8.65 -2.81
CA HIS A 137 2.41 -7.25 -3.23
C HIS A 137 2.66 -7.02 -4.72
N VAL A 138 3.28 -7.97 -5.44
CA VAL A 138 3.49 -7.80 -6.89
C VAL A 138 2.22 -8.14 -7.70
N LYS A 139 1.24 -8.79 -7.07
CA LYS A 139 -0.03 -9.12 -7.70
C LYS A 139 -1.03 -7.98 -7.52
N MET A 140 -1.62 -7.62 -8.65
CA MET A 140 -2.66 -6.60 -8.72
C MET A 140 -3.96 -7.08 -8.06
N GLU A 141 -4.33 -8.34 -8.32
CA GLU A 141 -5.52 -8.98 -7.75
C GLU A 141 -5.38 -9.17 -6.23
N LYS A 142 -6.42 -8.74 -5.51
CA LYS A 142 -6.52 -8.77 -4.06
C LYS A 142 -7.97 -9.12 -3.69
N PRO A 143 -8.28 -10.35 -3.23
CA PRO A 143 -9.65 -10.73 -2.90
C PRO A 143 -10.23 -9.83 -1.80
N LEU A 144 -11.55 -9.59 -1.85
CA LEU A 144 -12.26 -8.88 -0.79
C LEU A 144 -12.31 -9.75 0.46
N ILE A 145 -12.10 -9.15 1.63
CA ILE A 145 -12.15 -9.88 2.91
C ILE A 145 -13.52 -10.53 3.10
N LYS A 146 -14.59 -9.79 2.81
CA LYS A 146 -15.97 -10.28 2.94
C LYS A 146 -16.32 -11.50 2.07
N ASP A 147 -15.54 -11.75 1.02
CA ASP A 147 -15.76 -12.89 0.12
C ASP A 147 -14.96 -14.13 0.59
N LEU A 148 -14.14 -13.99 1.65
CA LEU A 148 -13.37 -15.06 2.25
C LEU A 148 -14.10 -15.62 3.47
N THR A 149 -14.03 -16.93 3.64
CA THR A 149 -14.39 -17.58 4.90
C THR A 149 -13.35 -17.29 5.98
N THR A 150 -13.75 -17.41 7.24
CA THR A 150 -12.85 -17.35 8.40
C THR A 150 -11.63 -18.28 8.25
N ASP A 151 -11.83 -19.50 7.71
CA ASP A 151 -10.75 -20.47 7.53
C ASP A 151 -9.78 -20.06 6.40
N GLU A 152 -10.28 -19.51 5.30
CA GLU A 152 -9.43 -18.96 4.24
C GLU A 152 -8.61 -17.75 4.73
N LEU A 153 -9.21 -16.91 5.57
CA LEU A 153 -8.53 -15.78 6.20
C LEU A 153 -7.41 -16.23 7.15
N LYS A 154 -7.69 -17.23 8.00
CA LYS A 154 -6.69 -17.85 8.88
C LYS A 154 -5.56 -18.50 8.08
N GLU A 155 -5.89 -19.20 7.00
CA GLU A 155 -4.88 -19.82 6.14
C GLU A 155 -4.00 -18.77 5.45
N ALA A 156 -4.53 -17.60 5.08
CA ALA A 156 -3.72 -16.50 4.53
C ALA A 156 -2.66 -16.01 5.54
N LEU A 157 -3.04 -15.80 6.81
CA LEU A 157 -2.12 -15.44 7.90
C LEU A 157 -1.11 -16.56 8.18
N HIS A 158 -1.60 -17.79 8.31
CA HIS A 158 -0.76 -18.96 8.55
C HIS A 158 0.29 -19.14 7.45
N ARG A 159 -0.07 -18.97 6.18
CA ARG A 159 0.88 -19.01 5.06
C ARG A 159 1.91 -17.89 5.12
N ALA A 160 1.50 -16.69 5.52
CA ALA A 160 2.43 -15.57 5.70
C ALA A 160 3.48 -15.88 6.77
N HIS A 161 3.08 -16.55 7.85
CA HIS A 161 3.96 -17.04 8.92
C HIS A 161 4.89 -18.17 8.44
N GLN A 162 4.35 -19.21 7.79
CA GLN A 162 5.12 -20.42 7.44
C GLN A 162 6.07 -20.25 6.25
N LEU A 163 5.63 -19.52 5.22
CA LEU A 163 6.40 -19.43 3.98
C LEU A 163 7.51 -18.40 4.11
N LYS A 164 8.74 -18.75 3.76
CA LYS A 164 9.87 -17.79 3.74
C LYS A 164 9.55 -16.52 2.93
N LYS A 165 8.88 -16.68 1.78
CA LYS A 165 8.42 -15.59 0.91
C LYS A 165 6.97 -15.15 1.17
N GLY A 166 6.35 -15.65 2.24
CA GLY A 166 5.01 -15.24 2.63
C GLY A 166 4.99 -13.76 3.03
N GLU A 167 3.94 -13.07 2.60
CA GLU A 167 3.64 -11.67 2.87
C GLU A 167 2.19 -11.56 3.32
N PHE A 168 1.87 -10.50 4.04
CA PHE A 168 0.49 -10.23 4.43
C PHE A 168 0.26 -8.73 4.47
N PHE A 169 -0.76 -8.28 3.74
CA PHE A 169 -1.22 -6.91 3.72
C PHE A 169 -2.73 -6.87 3.76
N ILE A 170 -3.26 -5.90 4.49
CA ILE A 170 -4.64 -5.47 4.39
C ILE A 170 -4.65 -4.23 3.51
N ALA A 171 -5.54 -4.22 2.51
CA ALA A 171 -5.58 -3.20 1.48
C ALA A 171 -7.00 -2.70 1.23
N ARG A 172 -7.10 -1.49 0.68
CA ARG A 172 -8.27 -1.05 -0.10
C ARG A 172 -7.81 -0.58 -1.47
N THR A 173 -8.71 -0.60 -2.44
CA THR A 173 -8.39 -0.18 -3.80
C THR A 173 -9.46 0.73 -4.38
N LEU A 174 -9.05 1.65 -5.24
CA LEU A 174 -9.95 2.54 -6.00
C LEU A 174 -9.72 2.36 -7.49
N SER A 175 -10.79 2.20 -8.26
CA SER A 175 -10.70 2.26 -9.71
C SER A 175 -10.29 3.67 -10.18
N PRO A 176 -9.78 3.86 -11.42
CA PRO A 176 -9.34 5.17 -11.91
C PRO A 176 -10.49 6.17 -12.01
N LYS A 177 -11.75 5.69 -12.03
CA LYS A 177 -12.97 6.48 -12.13
C LYS A 177 -13.67 6.68 -10.78
N ALA A 178 -13.07 6.23 -9.68
CA ALA A 178 -13.68 6.28 -8.36
C ALA A 178 -13.98 7.74 -7.94
N PRO A 179 -15.13 8.01 -7.29
CA PRO A 179 -15.52 9.37 -6.91
C PRO A 179 -14.53 10.06 -5.96
N GLU A 180 -13.81 9.29 -5.15
CA GLU A 180 -12.74 9.73 -4.25
C GLU A 180 -11.62 10.43 -5.03
N LEU A 181 -11.38 10.00 -6.28
CA LEU A 181 -10.36 10.59 -7.16
C LEU A 181 -10.81 11.87 -7.89
N LYS A 182 -11.97 12.44 -7.55
CA LYS A 182 -12.44 13.70 -8.15
C LYS A 182 -11.77 14.93 -7.53
N THR A 183 -11.40 14.89 -6.25
CA THR A 183 -10.81 16.03 -5.55
C THR A 183 -9.76 15.60 -4.53
N ASP A 184 -8.79 16.47 -4.25
CA ASP A 184 -7.79 16.22 -3.20
C ASP A 184 -8.44 16.00 -1.84
N LYS A 185 -9.53 16.72 -1.53
CA LYS A 185 -10.26 16.56 -0.26
C LYS A 185 -10.87 15.17 -0.13
N ALA A 186 -11.58 14.70 -1.16
CA ALA A 186 -12.23 13.39 -1.14
C ALA A 186 -11.19 12.26 -1.07
N PHE A 187 -10.12 12.37 -1.84
CA PHE A 187 -9.06 11.35 -1.84
C PHE A 187 -8.34 11.28 -0.50
N LYS A 188 -7.98 12.43 0.09
CA LYS A 188 -7.35 12.46 1.42
C LYS A 188 -8.27 11.87 2.50
N SER A 189 -9.55 12.22 2.49
CA SER A 189 -10.51 11.67 3.46
C SER A 189 -10.61 10.15 3.37
N TYR A 190 -10.59 9.59 2.15
CA TYR A 190 -10.54 8.14 1.96
C TYR A 190 -9.23 7.53 2.50
N LEU A 191 -8.10 8.19 2.26
CA LEU A 191 -6.80 7.72 2.74
C LEU A 191 -6.67 7.78 4.26
N GLU A 192 -7.12 8.86 4.89
CA GLU A 192 -7.14 9.04 6.35
C GLU A 192 -8.00 7.96 7.02
N ASP A 193 -9.25 7.79 6.58
CA ASP A 193 -10.15 6.71 7.04
C ASP A 193 -9.52 5.32 6.88
N THR A 194 -8.82 5.11 5.76
CA THR A 194 -8.10 3.86 5.53
C THR A 194 -6.97 3.67 6.53
N PHE A 195 -6.13 4.69 6.74
CA PHE A 195 -5.01 4.62 7.67
C PHE A 195 -5.48 4.45 9.12
N ASP A 196 -6.56 5.10 9.53
CA ASP A 196 -7.16 4.95 10.86
C ASP A 196 -7.57 3.51 11.15
N HIS A 197 -8.26 2.85 10.21
CA HIS A 197 -8.57 1.41 10.36
C HIS A 197 -7.31 0.55 10.38
N LEU A 198 -6.33 0.85 9.52
CA LEU A 198 -5.11 0.05 9.40
C LEU A 198 -4.16 0.21 10.60
N LEU A 199 -4.22 1.34 11.32
CA LEU A 199 -3.43 1.58 12.54
C LEU A 199 -3.72 0.56 13.64
N LYS A 200 -4.92 -0.04 13.66
CA LYS A 200 -5.26 -1.14 14.58
C LYS A 200 -4.34 -2.36 14.45
N PHE A 201 -3.67 -2.52 13.31
CA PHE A 201 -2.78 -3.65 13.03
C PHE A 201 -1.29 -3.28 13.14
N TYR A 202 -0.99 -2.02 13.45
CA TYR A 202 0.39 -1.53 13.53
C TYR A 202 1.08 -1.92 14.85
N SER A 203 0.35 -1.86 15.97
CA SER A 203 0.88 -2.09 17.33
C SER A 203 -0.12 -2.79 18.23
#